data_AF-A0A3B0S635-F1
#
_entry.id   AF-A0A3B0S635-F1
#
_cell.length_a   1.000
_cell.length_b   1.000
_cell.length_c   1.000
_cell.angle_alpha   90.00
_cell.angle_beta   90.00
_cell.angle_gamma   90.00
#
_symmetry.space_group_name_H-M   'P 1'
#
loop_
_entity.id
_entity.type
_entity.pdbx_description
1 polymer ?
#
loop_
_entity_poly.entity_id
_entity_poly.type
_entity_poly.pdbx_seq_one_letter_code
_entity_poly.pdbx_strand_id
1 'polypeptide(L)'
;MREVKASVIQCDEIWSFTYAKQKNVHHAKDAPEFAGDTWTWAAIDSDSKLIVSYMVGGRDSGYAIEFMDDLRARLANRVQLTTDGHKAYLEAVERQNLTMRMHMRQFTRLTNGFSKKVENHAYAVALHFMYYNFVRVHQTLKVTPAMEAGLTDRLWDIADLVELIDANEEAPKKRGPYKKRISK
;
A
#
# COMPACT_ATOMS: atom_id res chain seq x y z
N MET A 1 6.18 5.57 -10.68
CA MET A 1 5.38 6.41 -11.60
C MET A 1 5.72 7.86 -11.31
N ARG A 2 5.93 8.70 -12.33
CA ARG A 2 6.21 10.13 -12.21
C ARG A 2 5.40 10.89 -13.27
N GLU A 3 5.33 12.21 -13.13
CA GLU A 3 4.63 13.10 -14.07
C GLU A 3 3.14 12.81 -14.23
N VAL A 4 2.49 12.36 -13.15
CA VAL A 4 1.05 12.09 -13.12
C VAL A 4 0.29 13.42 -13.15
N LYS A 5 -0.61 13.57 -14.13
CA LYS A 5 -1.57 14.69 -14.17
C LYS A 5 -2.80 14.30 -13.38
N ALA A 6 -3.17 15.12 -12.40
CA ALA A 6 -4.36 14.91 -11.57
C ALA A 6 -5.00 16.24 -11.20
N SER A 7 -6.30 16.25 -10.94
CA SER A 7 -7.01 17.46 -10.51
C SER A 7 -7.21 17.47 -9.00
N VAL A 8 -7.71 16.36 -8.45
CA VAL A 8 -8.06 16.19 -7.05
C VAL A 8 -7.43 14.92 -6.51
N ILE A 9 -6.50 15.07 -5.56
CA ILE A 9 -5.91 13.94 -4.83
C ILE A 9 -6.60 13.81 -3.48
N GLN A 10 -7.01 12.59 -3.16
CA GLN A 10 -7.55 12.21 -1.87
C GLN A 10 -6.52 11.36 -1.14
N CYS A 11 -6.19 11.74 0.09
CA CYS A 11 -5.29 10.99 0.94
C CYS A 11 -6.00 10.48 2.19
N ASP A 12 -5.70 9.25 2.56
CA ASP A 12 -6.13 8.65 3.82
C ASP A 12 -5.10 7.63 4.29
N GLU A 13 -5.24 7.21 5.54
CA GLU A 13 -4.45 6.14 6.12
C GLU A 13 -5.32 5.01 6.69
N ILE A 14 -4.93 3.78 6.39
CA ILE A 14 -5.61 2.59 6.89
C ILE A 14 -4.73 1.83 7.89
N TRP A 15 -5.32 1.55 9.05
CA TRP A 15 -4.68 0.79 10.12
C TRP A 15 -4.64 -0.72 9.82
N SER A 16 -3.49 -1.32 10.10
CA SER A 16 -3.24 -2.75 10.25
C SER A 16 -2.27 -2.97 11.43
N PHE A 17 -1.81 -4.21 11.63
CA PHE A 17 -0.75 -4.48 12.60
C PHE A 17 0.23 -5.52 12.08
N THR A 18 1.47 -5.40 12.53
CA THR A 18 2.58 -6.31 12.23
C THR A 18 3.00 -7.04 13.50
N TYR A 19 3.17 -8.36 13.41
CA TYR A 19 3.56 -9.28 14.48
C TYR A 19 2.53 -9.42 15.62
N ALA A 20 2.21 -8.33 16.30
CA ALA A 20 1.21 -8.26 17.35
C ALA A 20 0.55 -6.87 17.32
N LYS A 21 -0.69 -6.77 17.81
CA LYS A 21 -1.32 -5.46 18.02
C LYS A 21 -0.52 -4.63 19.02
N GLN A 22 -0.46 -3.31 18.89
CA GLN A 22 0.35 -2.44 19.75
C GLN A 22 0.20 -2.74 21.24
N LYS A 23 -1.04 -2.87 21.71
CA LYS A 23 -1.36 -3.19 23.11
C LYS A 23 -0.83 -4.54 23.61
N ASN A 24 -0.42 -5.44 22.72
CA ASN A 24 0.09 -6.78 23.07
C ASN A 24 1.60 -6.90 22.83
N VAL A 25 2.26 -5.89 22.25
CA VAL A 25 3.69 -5.97 21.87
C VAL A 25 4.58 -6.26 23.09
N HIS A 26 4.29 -5.63 24.23
CA HIS A 26 5.07 -5.81 25.46
C HIS A 26 4.97 -7.23 26.07
N HIS A 27 3.94 -7.99 25.71
CA HIS A 27 3.78 -9.39 26.09
C HIS A 27 4.26 -10.36 25.00
N ALA A 28 4.59 -9.84 23.81
CA ALA A 28 4.94 -10.65 22.68
C ALA A 28 6.39 -11.13 22.82
N LYS A 29 6.57 -12.44 22.76
CA LYS A 29 7.90 -13.07 22.78
C LYS A 29 8.66 -12.67 21.52
N ASP A 30 9.93 -12.28 21.63
CA ASP A 30 10.84 -12.01 20.51
C ASP A 30 10.25 -11.02 19.47
N ALA A 31 9.58 -9.96 19.94
CA ALA A 31 8.97 -8.96 19.05
C ALA A 31 10.05 -8.20 18.24
N PRO A 32 9.90 -8.08 16.91
CA PRO A 32 10.78 -7.24 16.10
C PRO A 32 10.59 -5.75 16.45
N GLU A 33 11.58 -4.93 16.12
CA GLU A 33 11.60 -3.48 16.41
C GLU A 33 10.35 -2.75 15.88
N PHE A 34 9.88 -3.12 14.68
CA PHE A 34 8.69 -2.55 14.04
C PHE A 34 7.39 -3.36 14.30
N ALA A 35 7.33 -4.11 15.41
CA ALA A 35 6.09 -4.78 15.83
C ALA A 35 5.08 -3.78 16.39
N GLY A 36 3.80 -4.02 16.11
CA GLY A 36 2.72 -3.17 16.62
C GLY A 36 1.81 -2.67 15.53
N ASP A 37 1.28 -1.47 15.76
CA ASP A 37 0.40 -0.80 14.80
C ASP A 37 1.20 -0.41 13.55
N THR A 38 0.61 -0.64 12.38
CA THR A 38 1.21 -0.30 11.09
C THR A 38 0.17 0.42 10.25
N TRP A 39 0.54 1.55 9.66
CA TRP A 39 -0.35 2.38 8.87
C TRP A 39 0.07 2.31 7.41
N THR A 40 -0.91 2.16 6.52
CA THR A 40 -0.71 2.34 5.09
C THR A 40 -1.34 3.64 4.67
N TRP A 41 -0.51 4.60 4.30
CA TRP A 41 -0.87 5.87 3.70
C TRP A 41 -1.10 5.65 2.21
N ALA A 42 -2.16 6.21 1.65
CA ALA A 42 -2.46 6.11 0.22
C ALA A 42 -2.98 7.44 -0.32
N ALA A 43 -2.47 7.84 -1.48
CA ALA A 43 -2.92 8.99 -2.25
C ALA A 43 -3.56 8.51 -3.55
N ILE A 44 -4.85 8.77 -3.72
CA ILE A 44 -5.62 8.36 -4.90
C ILE A 44 -6.12 9.59 -5.66
N ASP A 45 -5.98 9.57 -6.98
CA ASP A 45 -6.64 10.54 -7.85
C ASP A 45 -8.14 10.25 -7.95
N SER A 46 -8.99 11.25 -7.73
CA SER A 46 -10.44 11.03 -7.73
C SER A 46 -10.98 10.68 -9.09
N ASP A 47 -10.33 11.09 -10.18
CA ASP A 47 -10.90 10.92 -11.53
C ASP A 47 -10.45 9.58 -12.11
N SER A 48 -9.14 9.40 -12.25
CA SER A 48 -8.57 8.15 -12.78
C SER A 48 -8.64 6.98 -11.80
N LYS A 49 -8.95 7.24 -10.53
CA LYS A 49 -8.84 6.27 -9.43
C LYS A 49 -7.43 5.70 -9.28
N LEU A 50 -6.43 6.32 -9.90
CA LEU A 50 -5.04 5.86 -9.82
C LEU A 50 -4.52 6.09 -8.41
N ILE A 51 -3.93 5.06 -7.82
CA ILE A 51 -3.16 5.25 -6.60
C ILE A 51 -1.78 5.78 -6.97
N VAL A 52 -1.54 7.06 -6.72
CA VAL A 52 -0.36 7.81 -7.16
C VAL A 52 0.85 7.52 -6.27
N SER A 53 0.61 7.53 -4.95
CA SER A 53 1.62 7.29 -3.92
C SER A 53 1.04 6.45 -2.79
N TYR A 54 1.91 5.68 -2.15
CA TYR A 54 1.60 4.95 -0.93
C TYR A 54 2.85 4.78 -0.07
N MET A 55 2.63 4.59 1.22
CA MET A 55 3.71 4.34 2.17
C MET A 55 3.22 3.48 3.32
N VAL A 56 4.05 2.54 3.77
CA VAL A 56 3.78 1.70 4.94
C VAL A 56 4.71 2.11 6.06
N GLY A 57 4.17 2.47 7.22
CA GLY A 57 4.99 2.95 8.33
C GLY A 57 4.20 3.37 9.57
N GLY A 58 4.79 4.29 10.33
CA GLY A 58 4.18 4.91 11.50
C GLY A 58 3.11 5.94 11.13
N ARG A 59 2.49 6.53 12.17
CA ARG A 59 1.45 7.58 12.05
C ARG A 59 1.89 8.94 12.60
N ASP A 60 3.19 9.14 12.83
CA ASP A 60 3.71 10.43 13.26
C ASP A 60 3.89 11.39 12.08
N SER A 61 4.16 12.65 12.41
CA SER A 61 4.30 13.73 11.43
C SER A 61 5.48 13.53 10.47
N GLY A 62 6.52 12.78 10.86
CA GLY A 62 7.65 12.49 9.98
C GLY A 62 7.20 11.69 8.77
N TYR A 63 6.46 10.60 9.02
CA TYR A 63 5.85 9.79 7.97
C TYR A 63 4.88 10.62 7.10
N ALA A 64 4.04 11.46 7.71
CA ALA A 64 3.12 12.30 6.95
C ALA A 64 3.87 13.23 5.97
N ILE A 65 4.98 13.83 6.40
CA ILE A 65 5.81 14.70 5.55
C ILE A 65 6.46 13.89 4.42
N GLU A 66 7.09 12.76 4.73
CA GLU A 66 7.75 11.91 3.73
C GLU A 66 6.77 11.43 2.64
N PHE A 67 5.57 11.04 3.05
CA PHE A 67 4.50 10.64 2.13
C PHE A 67 4.05 11.79 1.23
N MET A 68 3.90 12.99 1.79
CA MET A 68 3.50 14.18 1.05
C MET A 68 4.57 14.65 0.07
N ASP A 69 5.84 14.53 0.45
CA ASP A 69 6.97 14.83 -0.43
C ASP A 69 7.07 13.82 -1.59
N ASP A 70 6.89 12.52 -1.33
CA ASP A 70 6.82 11.51 -2.39
C ASP A 70 5.63 11.77 -3.33
N LEU A 71 4.45 12.08 -2.81
CA LEU A 71 3.29 12.46 -3.62
C LEU A 71 3.61 13.67 -4.49
N ARG A 72 4.17 14.73 -3.90
CA ARG A 72 4.52 15.96 -4.63
C ARG A 72 5.51 15.70 -5.77
N ALA A 73 6.49 14.83 -5.56
CA ALA A 73 7.50 14.46 -6.55
C ALA A 73 6.94 13.68 -7.75
N ARG A 74 5.75 13.07 -7.60
CA ARG A 74 5.10 12.28 -8.66
C ARG A 74 4.11 13.09 -9.49
N LEU A 75 3.61 14.21 -8.97
CA LEU A 75 2.61 15.04 -9.63
C LEU A 75 3.25 16.03 -10.61
N ALA A 76 2.72 16.08 -11.84
CA ALA A 76 3.15 17.02 -12.88
C ALA A 76 2.65 18.45 -12.64
N ASN A 77 1.56 18.62 -11.88
CA ASN A 77 0.88 19.90 -11.68
C ASN A 77 0.51 20.14 -10.22
N ARG A 78 0.08 21.37 -9.90
CA ARG A 78 -0.59 21.65 -8.63
C ARG A 78 -1.98 21.02 -8.63
N VAL A 79 -2.34 20.40 -7.53
CA VAL A 79 -3.59 19.67 -7.35
C VAL A 79 -4.36 20.22 -6.16
N GLN A 80 -5.67 20.03 -6.16
CA GLN A 80 -6.44 20.12 -4.92
C GLN A 80 -6.18 18.85 -4.10
N LEU A 81 -5.82 19.02 -2.84
CA LEU A 81 -5.61 17.91 -1.92
C LEU A 81 -6.74 17.89 -0.89
N THR A 82 -7.33 16.72 -0.71
CA THR A 82 -8.31 16.46 0.34
C THR A 82 -7.78 15.36 1.25
N THR A 83 -7.62 15.67 2.52
CA THR A 83 -7.38 14.70 3.60
C THR A 83 -8.66 14.58 4.43
N ASP A 84 -8.76 13.54 5.25
CA ASP A 84 -9.65 13.42 6.42
C ASP A 84 -11.10 13.97 6.34
N GLY A 85 -12.07 13.05 6.43
CA GLY A 85 -13.40 13.30 7.02
C GLY A 85 -14.40 14.25 6.35
N HIS A 86 -14.04 15.04 5.32
CA HIS A 86 -15.02 15.89 4.64
C HIS A 86 -15.96 15.09 3.73
N LYS A 87 -17.05 14.58 4.32
CA LYS A 87 -18.05 13.68 3.73
C LYS A 87 -18.54 14.03 2.31
N ALA A 88 -18.49 15.29 1.89
CA ALA A 88 -18.94 15.68 0.56
C ALA A 88 -18.02 15.19 -0.58
N TYR A 89 -16.79 14.74 -0.29
CA TYR A 89 -15.79 14.45 -1.33
C TYR A 89 -15.04 13.11 -1.19
N LEU A 90 -15.27 12.27 -0.17
CA LEU A 90 -14.39 11.12 0.17
C LEU A 90 -14.61 9.80 -0.59
N GLU A 91 -15.41 9.78 -1.66
CA GLU A 91 -15.87 8.51 -2.25
C GLU A 91 -14.74 7.61 -2.80
N ALA A 92 -13.69 8.19 -3.39
CA ALA A 92 -12.65 7.39 -4.04
C ALA A 92 -11.76 6.69 -3.01
N VAL A 93 -11.30 7.41 -1.98
CA VAL A 93 -10.41 6.86 -0.96
C VAL A 93 -11.14 5.88 -0.02
N GLU A 94 -12.39 6.16 0.36
CA GLU A 94 -13.18 5.20 1.16
C GLU A 94 -13.44 3.89 0.40
N ARG A 95 -13.72 3.99 -0.91
CA ARG A 95 -13.89 2.82 -1.78
C ARG A 95 -12.59 2.05 -1.97
N GLN A 96 -11.46 2.74 -2.06
CA GLN A 96 -10.13 2.12 -2.14
C GLN A 96 -9.81 1.37 -0.84
N ASN A 97 -10.09 1.97 0.32
CA ASN A 97 -9.92 1.31 1.63
C ASN A 97 -10.78 0.05 1.76
N LEU A 98 -12.03 0.10 1.30
CA LEU A 98 -12.88 -1.09 1.25
C LEU A 98 -12.29 -2.16 0.31
N THR A 99 -11.79 -1.75 -0.85
CA THR A 99 -11.17 -2.66 -1.81
C THR A 99 -9.97 -3.37 -1.20
N MET A 100 -9.08 -2.64 -0.51
CA MET A 100 -7.94 -3.22 0.22
C MET A 100 -8.41 -4.24 1.26
N ARG A 101 -9.43 -3.91 2.08
CA ARG A 101 -9.96 -4.83 3.10
C ARG A 101 -10.55 -6.12 2.55
N MET A 102 -11.06 -6.09 1.31
CA MET A 102 -11.65 -7.25 0.64
C MET A 102 -10.60 -8.11 -0.05
N HIS A 103 -9.51 -7.53 -0.56
CA HIS A 103 -8.47 -8.27 -1.29
C HIS A 103 -7.33 -8.73 -0.40
N MET A 104 -7.09 -8.05 0.73
CA MET A 104 -5.96 -8.31 1.61
C MET A 104 -6.45 -8.64 3.02
N ARG A 105 -6.23 -9.88 3.45
CA ARG A 105 -6.70 -10.39 4.75
C ARG A 105 -6.06 -9.67 5.94
N GLN A 106 -4.88 -9.07 5.76
CA GLN A 106 -4.16 -8.27 6.75
C GLN A 106 -4.94 -7.01 7.19
N PHE A 107 -5.84 -6.51 6.35
CA PHE A 107 -6.67 -5.34 6.64
C PHE A 107 -8.09 -5.73 7.09
N THR A 108 -8.45 -7.02 7.05
CA THR A 108 -9.75 -7.49 7.53
C THR A 108 -9.81 -7.46 9.06
N ARG A 109 -10.78 -6.72 9.61
CA ARG A 109 -10.98 -6.59 11.06
C ARG A 109 -11.41 -7.92 11.68
N LEU A 110 -11.03 -8.13 12.94
CA LEU A 110 -11.41 -9.30 13.75
C LEU A 110 -10.95 -10.65 13.18
N THR A 111 -9.85 -10.68 12.43
CA THR A 111 -9.23 -11.91 11.94
C THR A 111 -7.80 -12.07 12.44
N ASN A 112 -7.26 -13.29 12.37
CA ASN A 112 -5.85 -13.59 12.64
C ASN A 112 -4.96 -13.41 11.39
N GLY A 113 -5.41 -12.69 10.36
CA GLY A 113 -4.58 -12.37 9.21
C GLY A 113 -3.64 -11.21 9.55
N PHE A 114 -2.35 -11.47 9.71
CA PHE A 114 -1.34 -10.43 9.95
C PHE A 114 0.01 -10.81 9.34
N SER A 115 0.85 -9.80 9.09
CA SER A 115 2.22 -10.02 8.67
C SER A 115 3.12 -10.17 9.88
N LYS A 116 4.04 -11.16 9.89
CA LYS A 116 5.01 -11.32 10.98
C LYS A 116 6.14 -10.27 10.97
N LYS A 117 6.35 -9.65 9.82
CA LYS A 117 7.44 -8.71 9.51
C LYS A 117 6.87 -7.53 8.74
N VAL A 118 7.38 -6.32 8.99
CA VAL A 118 6.86 -5.09 8.39
C VAL A 118 7.18 -5.05 6.89
N GLU A 119 8.32 -5.60 6.50
CA GLU A 119 8.77 -5.70 5.12
C GLU A 119 7.79 -6.57 4.32
N ASN A 120 7.37 -7.70 4.88
CA ASN A 120 6.37 -8.56 4.24
C ASN A 120 5.01 -7.87 4.13
N HIS A 121 4.67 -6.97 5.05
CA HIS A 121 3.47 -6.15 4.94
C HIS A 121 3.61 -5.15 3.79
N ALA A 122 4.74 -4.45 3.72
CA ALA A 122 5.06 -3.53 2.63
C ALA A 122 5.04 -4.22 1.26
N TYR A 123 5.61 -5.41 1.12
CA TYR A 123 5.55 -6.19 -0.12
C TYR A 123 4.13 -6.59 -0.50
N ALA A 124 3.31 -7.00 0.47
CA ALA A 124 1.90 -7.32 0.20
C ALA A 124 1.12 -6.09 -0.29
N VAL A 125 1.36 -4.92 0.32
CA VAL A 125 0.76 -3.65 -0.11
C VAL A 125 1.26 -3.28 -1.51
N ALA A 126 2.56 -3.39 -1.79
CA ALA A 126 3.14 -3.10 -3.09
C ALA A 126 2.50 -3.96 -4.20
N LEU A 127 2.39 -5.27 -3.99
CA LEU A 127 1.75 -6.20 -4.92
C LEU A 127 0.29 -5.81 -5.19
N HIS A 128 -0.46 -5.48 -4.14
CA HIS A 128 -1.85 -5.05 -4.28
C HIS A 128 -1.98 -3.77 -5.11
N PHE A 129 -1.12 -2.78 -4.88
CA PHE A 129 -1.22 -1.48 -5.55
C PHE A 129 -0.82 -1.58 -7.02
N MET A 130 0.20 -2.39 -7.33
CA MET A 130 0.57 -2.70 -8.72
C MET A 130 -0.56 -3.44 -9.45
N TYR A 131 -1.13 -4.48 -8.83
CA TYR A 131 -2.27 -5.20 -9.36
C TYR A 131 -3.49 -4.26 -9.57
N TYR A 132 -3.80 -3.43 -8.59
CA TYR A 132 -4.94 -2.51 -8.66
C TYR A 132 -4.77 -1.48 -9.78
N ASN A 133 -3.58 -0.88 -9.92
CA ASN A 133 -3.34 0.19 -10.89
C ASN A 133 -3.27 -0.33 -12.34
N PHE A 134 -2.61 -1.47 -12.58
CA PHE A 134 -2.27 -1.90 -13.95
C PHE A 134 -3.05 -3.10 -14.49
N VAL A 135 -3.50 -4.01 -13.62
CA VAL A 135 -4.11 -5.29 -14.04
C VAL A 135 -5.62 -5.29 -13.81
N ARG A 136 -6.08 -4.73 -12.69
CA ARG A 136 -7.48 -4.77 -12.33
C ARG A 136 -8.29 -3.73 -13.10
N VAL A 137 -9.22 -4.19 -13.93
CA VAL A 137 -10.20 -3.32 -14.58
C VAL A 137 -11.14 -2.72 -13.53
N HIS A 138 -11.24 -1.39 -13.49
CA HIS A 138 -12.11 -0.71 -12.56
C HIS A 138 -13.57 -0.78 -13.04
N GLN A 139 -14.48 -1.14 -12.15
CA GLN A 139 -15.88 -1.40 -12.52
C GLN A 139 -16.58 -0.21 -13.17
N THR A 140 -16.27 1.02 -12.74
CA THR A 140 -16.87 2.25 -13.29
C THR A 140 -16.13 2.78 -14.52
N LEU A 141 -14.78 2.73 -14.53
CA LEU A 141 -13.97 3.26 -15.63
C LEU A 141 -13.97 2.33 -16.86
N LYS A 142 -14.22 1.02 -16.65
CA LYS A 142 -14.12 -0.04 -17.66
C LYS A 142 -12.71 -0.28 -18.22
N VAL A 143 -11.75 0.53 -17.81
CA VAL A 143 -10.30 0.35 -18.01
C VAL A 143 -9.58 0.29 -16.66
N THR A 144 -8.26 0.12 -16.65
CA THR A 144 -7.48 0.17 -15.42
C THR A 144 -7.20 1.62 -15.02
N PRO A 145 -6.96 1.89 -13.72
CA PRO A 145 -6.61 3.23 -13.28
C PRO A 145 -5.37 3.81 -13.98
N ALA A 146 -4.37 2.99 -14.29
CA ALA A 146 -3.18 3.43 -15.02
C ALA A 146 -3.48 3.80 -16.48
N MET A 147 -4.45 3.13 -17.12
CA MET A 147 -4.90 3.49 -18.46
C MET A 147 -5.68 4.80 -18.47
N GLU A 148 -6.60 4.97 -17.50
CA GLU A 148 -7.36 6.22 -17.37
C GLU A 148 -6.46 7.42 -17.09
N ALA A 149 -5.39 7.22 -16.29
CA ALA A 149 -4.38 8.25 -16.04
C ALA A 149 -3.42 8.48 -17.22
N GLY A 150 -3.54 7.73 -18.31
CA GLY A 150 -2.68 7.84 -19.50
C GLY A 150 -1.24 7.36 -19.29
N LEU A 151 -0.99 6.51 -18.29
CA LEU A 151 0.36 5.96 -18.02
C LEU A 151 0.70 4.75 -18.89
N THR A 152 -0.32 4.04 -19.37
CA THR A 152 -0.19 2.88 -20.27
C THR A 152 -1.42 2.83 -21.16
N ASP A 153 -1.24 2.38 -22.39
CA ASP A 153 -2.25 2.13 -23.40
C ASP A 153 -2.62 0.64 -23.50
N ARG A 154 -1.82 -0.23 -22.88
CA ARG A 154 -2.04 -1.67 -22.77
C ARG A 154 -2.51 -2.07 -21.37
N LEU A 155 -3.45 -3.02 -21.32
CA LEU A 155 -3.81 -3.77 -20.12
C LEU A 155 -2.70 -4.74 -19.74
N TRP A 156 -2.24 -4.69 -18.49
CA TRP A 156 -1.26 -5.63 -17.96
C TRP A 156 -1.96 -6.90 -17.47
N ASP A 157 -1.24 -8.00 -17.46
CA ASP A 157 -1.62 -9.24 -16.79
C ASP A 157 -0.73 -9.52 -15.57
N ILE A 158 -0.94 -10.69 -14.95
CA ILE A 158 -0.14 -11.11 -13.80
C ILE A 158 1.29 -11.47 -14.23
N ALA A 159 1.51 -11.92 -15.47
CA ALA A 159 2.84 -12.26 -15.95
C ALA A 159 3.72 -11.00 -16.04
N ASP A 160 3.19 -9.87 -16.51
CA ASP A 160 3.90 -8.59 -16.52
C ASP A 160 4.38 -8.19 -15.11
N LEU A 161 3.57 -8.44 -14.08
CA LEU A 161 3.93 -8.16 -12.69
C LEU A 161 5.05 -9.09 -12.21
N VAL A 162 4.99 -10.38 -12.55
CA VAL A 162 6.03 -11.35 -12.18
C VAL A 162 7.34 -11.01 -12.87
N GLU A 163 7.32 -10.71 -14.16
CA GLU A 163 8.50 -10.30 -14.91
C GLU A 163 9.15 -9.05 -14.31
N LEU A 164 8.34 -8.07 -13.89
CA LEU A 164 8.84 -6.89 -13.19
C LEU A 164 9.50 -7.23 -11.84
N ILE A 165 8.93 -8.18 -11.08
CA ILE A 165 9.50 -8.61 -9.81
C ILE A 165 10.83 -9.33 -10.06
N ASP A 166 10.86 -10.28 -10.98
CA ASP A 166 12.05 -11.07 -11.31
C ASP A 166 13.19 -10.18 -11.81
N ALA A 167 12.87 -9.14 -12.59
CA ALA A 167 13.85 -8.14 -13.05
C ALA A 167 14.45 -7.29 -11.91
N ASN A 168 13.75 -7.19 -10.77
CA ASN A 168 14.17 -6.41 -9.61
C ASN A 168 14.64 -7.28 -8.43
N GLU A 169 14.59 -8.61 -8.53
CA GLU A 169 15.09 -9.48 -7.46
C GLU A 169 16.62 -9.47 -7.38
N GLU A 170 17.14 -9.29 -6.17
CA GLU A 170 18.54 -9.59 -5.89
C GLU A 170 18.78 -11.10 -5.94
N ALA A 171 19.96 -11.53 -6.40
CA ALA A 171 20.31 -12.95 -6.47
C ALA A 171 20.05 -13.68 -5.13
N PRO A 172 19.46 -14.90 -5.15
CA PRO A 172 19.01 -15.57 -3.95
C PRO A 172 20.16 -15.82 -2.98
N LYS A 173 20.00 -15.33 -1.74
CA LYS A 173 20.99 -15.50 -0.66
C LYS A 173 20.92 -16.94 -0.14
N LYS A 174 22.08 -17.60 0.02
CA LYS A 174 22.14 -18.95 0.61
C LYS A 174 21.49 -18.95 1.99
N ARG A 175 20.46 -19.79 2.16
CA ARG A 175 19.75 -19.94 3.43
C ARG A 175 20.73 -20.38 4.52
N GLY A 176 20.85 -19.61 5.60
CA GLY A 176 21.70 -19.95 6.74
C GLY A 176 21.18 -21.17 7.51
N PRO A 177 22.04 -21.81 8.34
CA PRO A 177 21.67 -22.97 9.13
C PRO A 177 20.53 -22.65 10.12
N TYR A 178 19.64 -23.62 10.35
CA TYR A 178 18.53 -23.47 11.30
C TYR A 178 19.08 -23.32 12.72
N LYS A 179 18.59 -22.32 13.48
CA LYS A 179 19.00 -22.12 14.88
C LYS A 179 18.58 -23.32 15.72
N LYS A 180 19.54 -24.00 16.36
CA LYS A 180 19.24 -25.11 17.27
C LYS A 180 18.40 -24.58 18.44
N ARG A 181 17.27 -25.25 18.70
CA ARG A 181 16.40 -24.94 19.83
C ARG A 181 17.15 -25.34 21.11
N ILE A 182 17.52 -24.36 21.93
CA ILE A 182 18.11 -24.64 23.25
C ILE A 182 16.98 -25.21 24.12
N SER A 183 17.10 -26.47 24.55
CA SER A 183 16.18 -27.06 25.52
C SER A 183 16.40 -26.38 26.88
N LYS A 184 15.30 -25.95 27.51
CA LYS A 184 15.30 -25.66 28.95
C LYS A 184 15.29 -26.96 29.72
#